data_AF-A0A7C0UNU4-F1
#
_entry.id   AF-A0A7C0UNU4-F1
#
_cell.length_a   1.000
_cell.length_b   1.000
_cell.length_c   1.000
_cell.angle_alpha   90.00
_cell.angle_beta   90.00
_cell.angle_gamma   90.00
#
_symmetry.space_group_name_H-M   'P 1'
#
loop_
_entity.id
_entity.type
_entity.pdbx_description
1 polymer ?
#
loop_
_entity_poly.entity_id
_entity_poly.type
_entity_poly.pdbx_seq_one_letter_code
_entity_poly.pdbx_strand_id
1 'polypeptide(L)'
;MERVIVWYLRMSVIYFVLGVVIGFTLLLWPDEALYYIPVHVHLNLLGFMSMMIYGVGYHILPKFSGAFIHSPRIMNIQFWVANAGLIGMAISWPFMLRGESEIPLIVFSFMTVVAAVLFAYNMLKTIKPV
;
A
#
# COMPACT_ATOMS: atom_id res chain seq x y z
N MET A 1 6.41 -10.85 -17.39
CA MET A 1 6.26 -10.08 -16.14
C MET A 1 5.86 -11.05 -15.05
N GLU A 2 6.48 -11.02 -13.87
CA GLU A 2 6.08 -11.92 -12.78
C GLU A 2 4.63 -11.64 -12.34
N ARG A 3 3.90 -12.68 -11.94
CA ARG A 3 2.47 -12.56 -11.60
C ARG A 3 2.21 -11.56 -10.47
N VAL A 4 3.08 -11.53 -9.45
CA VAL A 4 2.98 -10.63 -8.29
C VAL A 4 3.06 -9.15 -8.71
N ILE A 5 3.89 -8.82 -9.71
CA ILE A 5 4.00 -7.46 -10.24
C ILE A 5 2.64 -7.02 -10.80
N VAL A 6 1.98 -7.89 -11.57
CA VAL A 6 0.64 -7.60 -12.11
C VAL A 6 -0.37 -7.42 -10.97
N TRP A 7 -0.24 -8.15 -9.87
CA TRP A 7 -1.12 -7.98 -8.71
C TRP A 7 -0.93 -6.62 -8.03
N TYR A 8 0.31 -6.12 -7.87
CA TYR A 8 0.55 -4.76 -7.38
C TYR A 8 -0.17 -3.71 -8.25
N LEU A 9 -0.02 -3.82 -9.57
CA LEU A 9 -0.64 -2.87 -10.51
C LEU A 9 -2.17 -2.95 -10.47
N ARG A 10 -2.75 -4.16 -10.40
CA ARG A 10 -4.20 -4.35 -10.28
C ARG A 10 -4.74 -3.78 -8.97
N MET A 11 -4.10 -4.08 -7.85
CA MET A 11 -4.52 -3.56 -6.54
C MET A 11 -4.38 -2.05 -6.45
N SER A 12 -3.32 -1.48 -7.05
CA SER A 12 -3.15 -0.02 -7.17
C SER A 12 -4.37 0.65 -7.81
N VAL A 13 -4.83 0.15 -8.96
CA VAL A 13 -6.00 0.69 -9.66
C VAL A 13 -7.28 0.46 -8.86
N ILE A 14 -7.44 -0.69 -8.20
CA ILE A 14 -8.59 -0.96 -7.33
C ILE A 14 -8.63 0.04 -6.17
N TYR A 15 -7.51 0.26 -5.48
CA TYR A 15 -7.44 1.22 -4.38
C TYR A 15 -7.62 2.66 -4.82
N PHE A 16 -7.20 3.02 -6.03
CA PHE A 16 -7.51 4.32 -6.62
C PHE A 16 -9.02 4.53 -6.75
N VAL A 17 -9.72 3.56 -7.35
CA VAL A 17 -11.18 3.63 -7.52
C VAL A 17 -11.86 3.72 -6.15
N LEU A 18 -11.46 2.88 -5.19
CA LEU A 18 -12.00 2.93 -3.82
C LEU A 18 -11.70 4.28 -3.16
N GLY A 19 -10.49 4.81 -3.29
CA GLY A 19 -10.10 6.11 -2.76
C GLY A 19 -10.95 7.25 -3.32
N VAL A 20 -11.21 7.27 -4.63
CA VAL A 20 -12.09 8.25 -5.28
C VAL A 20 -13.53 8.11 -4.81
N VAL A 21 -14.05 6.88 -4.71
CA VAL A 21 -15.40 6.62 -4.19
C VAL A 21 -15.54 7.13 -2.76
N ILE A 22 -14.59 6.82 -1.87
CA ILE A 22 -14.59 7.36 -0.50
C ILE A 22 -14.54 8.89 -0.55
N GLY A 23 -13.69 9.49 -1.38
CA GLY A 23 -13.61 10.95 -1.54
C GLY A 23 -14.96 11.58 -1.93
N PHE A 24 -15.71 10.93 -2.81
CA PHE A 24 -17.07 11.35 -3.14
C PHE A 24 -18.03 11.22 -1.95
N THR A 25 -17.95 10.14 -1.16
CA THR A 25 -18.77 9.99 0.05
C THR A 25 -18.49 11.04 1.13
N LEU A 26 -17.28 11.63 1.17
CA LEU A 26 -16.96 12.72 2.10
C LEU A 26 -17.78 13.99 1.79
N LEU A 27 -18.14 14.22 0.52
CA LEU A 27 -19.09 15.26 0.13
C LEU A 27 -20.53 14.85 0.44
N LEU A 28 -20.81 13.56 0.25
CA LEU A 28 -22.04 12.82 0.61
C LEU A 28 -22.57 13.15 2.01
N TRP A 29 -21.70 12.87 2.97
CA TRP A 29 -22.02 12.82 4.39
C TRP A 29 -20.95 13.57 5.18
N PRO A 30 -21.02 14.92 5.23
CA PRO A 30 -20.01 15.75 5.89
C PRO A 30 -19.82 15.40 7.38
N ASP A 31 -20.90 14.98 8.06
CA ASP A 31 -20.88 14.63 9.49
C ASP A 31 -19.98 13.41 9.77
N GLU A 32 -19.92 12.45 8.84
CA GLU A 32 -19.10 11.24 8.96
C GLU A 32 -17.71 11.42 8.31
N ALA A 33 -17.47 12.53 7.61
CA ALA A 33 -16.28 12.72 6.78
C ALA A 33 -14.98 12.60 7.59
N LEU A 34 -14.97 13.11 8.82
CA LEU A 34 -13.81 13.04 9.72
C LEU A 34 -13.34 11.60 9.97
N TYR A 35 -14.25 10.63 9.98
CA TYR A 35 -13.93 9.22 10.20
C TYR A 35 -13.26 8.56 8.99
N TYR A 36 -13.57 9.04 7.79
CA TYR A 36 -13.15 8.41 6.52
C TYR A 36 -12.08 9.20 5.75
N ILE A 37 -11.79 10.46 6.12
CA ILE A 37 -10.66 11.23 5.54
C ILE A 37 -9.34 10.43 5.60
N PRO A 38 -8.95 9.82 6.73
CA PRO A 38 -7.70 9.08 6.77
C PRO A 38 -7.72 7.85 5.85
N VAL A 39 -8.88 7.20 5.72
CA VAL A 39 -9.10 6.09 4.80
C VAL A 39 -8.89 6.54 3.35
N HIS A 40 -9.51 7.65 2.95
CA HIS A 40 -9.34 8.24 1.62
C HIS A 40 -7.87 8.53 1.30
N VAL A 41 -7.15 9.17 2.22
CA VAL A 41 -5.74 9.55 2.03
C VAL A 41 -4.86 8.31 1.89
N HIS A 42 -5.01 7.31 2.78
CA HIS A 42 -4.15 6.13 2.74
C HIS A 42 -4.47 5.18 1.58
N LEU A 43 -5.74 5.09 1.16
CA LEU A 43 -6.10 4.36 -0.07
C LEU A 43 -5.43 4.98 -1.31
N ASN A 44 -5.38 6.31 -1.41
CA ASN A 44 -4.71 6.96 -2.53
C ASN A 44 -3.18 6.93 -2.41
N LEU A 45 -2.61 7.11 -1.22
CA LEU A 45 -1.16 7.18 -1.03
C LEU A 45 -0.50 5.79 -0.94
N LEU A 46 -0.92 4.96 0.01
CA LEU A 46 -0.35 3.62 0.23
C LEU A 46 -0.96 2.60 -0.73
N GLY A 47 -2.24 2.74 -1.07
CA GLY A 47 -2.91 1.87 -2.02
C GLY A 47 -2.54 2.20 -3.46
N PHE A 48 -2.99 3.33 -3.99
CA PHE A 48 -2.73 3.67 -5.38
C PHE A 48 -1.25 3.98 -5.65
N MET A 49 -0.72 5.08 -5.08
CA MET A 49 0.62 5.56 -5.44
C MET A 49 1.72 4.57 -5.07
N SER A 50 1.73 4.06 -3.85
CA SER A 50 2.78 3.16 -3.39
C SER A 50 2.73 1.79 -4.06
N MET A 51 1.55 1.17 -4.26
CA MET A 51 1.49 -0.10 -5.01
C MET A 51 1.88 0.07 -6.48
N MET A 52 1.58 1.22 -7.10
CA MET A 52 2.06 1.54 -8.44
C MET A 52 3.59 1.58 -8.46
N ILE A 53 4.19 2.31 -7.51
CA ILE A 53 5.65 2.41 -7.35
C ILE A 53 6.27 1.04 -7.09
N TYR A 54 5.66 0.19 -6.26
CA TYR A 54 6.16 -1.15 -5.98
C TYR A 54 6.14 -2.03 -7.23
N GLY A 55 5.00 -2.11 -7.91
CA GLY A 55 4.85 -2.92 -9.12
C GLY A 55 5.78 -2.45 -10.25
N VAL A 56 5.73 -1.17 -10.59
CA VAL A 56 6.57 -0.58 -11.64
C VAL A 56 8.05 -0.65 -11.26
N GLY A 57 8.38 -0.31 -10.02
CA GLY A 57 9.75 -0.32 -9.50
C GLY A 57 10.36 -1.72 -9.59
N TYR A 58 9.65 -2.75 -9.14
CA TYR A 58 10.10 -4.14 -9.28
C TYR A 58 10.22 -4.62 -10.72
N HIS A 59 9.48 -4.00 -11.66
CA HIS A 59 9.57 -4.37 -13.06
C HIS A 59 10.69 -3.69 -13.83
N ILE A 60 10.89 -2.39 -13.59
CA ILE A 60 11.72 -1.54 -14.44
C ILE A 60 13.11 -1.32 -13.83
N LEU A 61 13.21 -1.04 -12.53
CA LEU A 61 14.48 -0.65 -11.91
C LEU A 61 15.59 -1.73 -12.02
N PRO A 62 15.31 -3.04 -11.81
CA PRO A 62 16.34 -4.06 -11.98
C PRO A 62 16.93 -4.07 -13.40
N LYS A 63 16.09 -3.79 -14.41
CA LYS A 63 16.49 -3.78 -15.83
C LYS A 63 17.48 -2.66 -16.15
N PHE A 64 17.33 -1.49 -15.53
CA PHE A 64 18.28 -0.39 -15.71
C PHE A 64 19.65 -0.70 -15.13
N SER A 65 19.72 -1.47 -14.03
CA SER A 65 20.99 -1.94 -13.46
C SER A 65 21.52 -3.22 -14.10
N GLY A 66 20.88 -3.74 -15.16
CA GLY A 66 21.24 -5.04 -15.76
C GLY A 66 21.17 -6.21 -14.78
N ALA A 67 20.38 -6.08 -13.71
CA ALA A 67 20.32 -7.01 -12.59
C ALA A 67 18.97 -7.71 -12.50
N PHE A 68 18.97 -8.87 -11.85
CA PHE A 68 17.74 -9.50 -11.38
C PHE A 68 17.34 -8.93 -10.01
N ILE A 69 16.06 -9.04 -9.67
CA ILE A 69 15.59 -8.67 -8.34
C ILE A 69 16.32 -9.48 -7.27
N HIS A 70 16.75 -8.82 -6.20
CA HIS A 70 17.53 -9.47 -5.14
C HIS A 70 16.79 -10.66 -4.51
N SER A 71 15.50 -10.50 -4.17
CA SER A 71 14.68 -11.59 -3.66
C SER A 71 13.22 -11.52 -4.14
N PRO A 72 12.80 -12.44 -5.04
CA PRO A 72 11.39 -12.57 -5.44
C PRO A 72 10.47 -12.95 -4.27
N ARG A 73 11.00 -13.68 -3.27
CA ARG A 73 10.23 -14.06 -2.07
C ARG A 73 9.87 -12.83 -1.23
N ILE A 74 10.81 -11.90 -1.02
CA ILE A 74 10.54 -10.66 -0.29
C ILE A 74 9.49 -9.82 -1.01
N MET A 75 9.57 -9.70 -2.34
CA MET A 75 8.56 -9.01 -3.15
C MET A 75 7.15 -9.58 -2.94
N ASN A 76 7.01 -10.90 -2.84
CA ASN A 76 5.72 -11.57 -2.61
C ASN A 76 5.23 -11.38 -1.17
N ILE A 77 6.08 -11.56 -0.16
CA ILE A 77 5.72 -11.31 1.25
C ILE A 77 5.28 -9.86 1.44
N GLN A 78 6.04 -8.92 0.90
CA GLN A 78 5.68 -7.50 0.93
C GLN A 78 4.28 -7.25 0.38
N PHE A 79 3.90 -7.92 -0.73
CA PHE A 79 2.60 -7.69 -1.36
C PHE A 79 1.46 -7.99 -0.38
N TRP A 80 1.52 -9.13 0.28
CA TRP A 80 0.51 -9.55 1.24
C TRP A 80 0.52 -8.67 2.49
N VAL A 81 1.70 -8.35 3.03
CA VAL A 81 1.84 -7.49 4.21
C VAL A 81 1.31 -6.08 3.93
N ALA A 82 1.60 -5.51 2.76
CA ALA A 82 1.14 -4.18 2.35
C ALA A 82 -0.39 -4.13 2.21
N ASN A 83 -0.99 -5.13 1.57
CA ASN A 83 -2.44 -5.20 1.40
C ASN A 83 -3.16 -5.45 2.73
N ALA A 84 -2.69 -6.39 3.55
CA ALA A 84 -3.29 -6.65 4.85
C ALA A 84 -3.17 -5.44 5.78
N GLY A 85 -2.02 -4.76 5.81
CA GLY A 85 -1.83 -3.52 6.55
C GLY A 85 -2.77 -2.41 6.08
N LEU A 86 -2.88 -2.17 4.77
CA LEU A 86 -3.73 -1.11 4.23
C LEU A 86 -5.23 -1.38 4.48
N ILE A 87 -5.71 -2.60 4.18
CA ILE A 87 -7.12 -2.96 4.37
C ILE A 87 -7.48 -2.89 5.86
N GLY A 88 -6.61 -3.43 6.72
CA GLY A 88 -6.81 -3.36 8.16
C GLY A 88 -6.85 -1.93 8.68
N MET A 89 -5.92 -1.07 8.23
CA MET A 89 -5.96 0.37 8.57
C MET A 89 -7.26 1.04 8.10
N ALA A 90 -7.68 0.78 6.86
CA ALA A 90 -8.89 1.36 6.29
C ALA A 90 -10.15 0.98 7.08
N ILE A 91 -10.21 -0.25 7.59
CA ILE A 91 -11.31 -0.72 8.43
C ILE A 91 -11.20 -0.16 9.85
N SER A 92 -10.01 -0.20 10.48
CA SER A 92 -9.85 0.16 11.89
C SER A 92 -9.96 1.65 12.17
N TRP A 93 -9.63 2.52 11.21
CA TRP A 93 -9.59 3.96 11.45
C TRP A 93 -10.94 4.56 11.85
N PRO A 94 -12.06 4.30 11.13
CA PRO A 94 -13.36 4.81 11.55
C PRO A 94 -13.79 4.30 12.92
N PHE A 95 -13.50 3.03 13.27
CA PHE A 95 -13.82 2.48 14.59
C PHE A 95 -13.03 3.19 15.70
N MET A 96 -11.72 3.36 15.52
CA MET A 96 -10.88 4.08 16.48
C MET A 96 -11.38 5.50 16.72
N LEU A 97 -11.77 6.23 15.66
CA LEU A 97 -12.27 7.60 15.80
C LEU A 97 -13.67 7.66 16.42
N ARG A 98 -14.41 6.57 16.42
CA ARG A 98 -15.69 6.41 17.14
C ARG A 98 -15.51 5.97 18.60
N GLY A 99 -14.28 5.85 19.09
CA GLY A 99 -13.95 5.54 20.48
C GLY A 99 -13.62 4.07 20.76
N GLU A 100 -13.53 3.23 19.73
CA GLU A 100 -13.06 1.84 19.88
C GLU A 100 -11.55 1.79 20.12
N SER A 101 -11.05 0.60 20.51
CA SER A 101 -9.63 0.37 20.76
C SER A 101 -8.75 0.76 19.56
N GLU A 102 -7.63 1.43 19.84
CA GLU A 102 -6.60 1.82 18.86
C GLU A 102 -5.66 0.66 18.46
N ILE A 103 -5.66 -0.44 19.22
CA ILE A 103 -4.75 -1.58 19.03
C ILE A 103 -4.80 -2.13 17.60
N PRO A 104 -5.97 -2.38 16.98
CA PRO A 104 -6.03 -2.86 15.61
C PRO A 104 -5.36 -1.89 14.62
N LEU A 105 -5.61 -0.58 14.77
CA LEU A 105 -5.02 0.43 13.90
C LEU A 105 -3.50 0.45 14.03
N ILE A 106 -2.96 0.34 15.26
CA ILE A 106 -1.51 0.28 15.50
C ILE A 106 -0.90 -0.95 14.82
N VAL A 107 -1.52 -2.13 14.96
CA VAL A 107 -1.02 -3.38 14.36
C VAL A 107 -0.98 -3.27 12.84
N PHE A 108 -2.06 -2.81 12.21
CA PHE A 108 -2.11 -2.70 10.75
C PHE A 108 -1.22 -1.57 10.20
N SER A 109 -1.06 -0.48 10.95
CA SER A 109 -0.10 0.58 10.63
C SER A 109 1.34 0.07 10.70
N PHE A 110 1.67 -0.75 11.69
CA PHE A 110 2.98 -1.39 11.77
C PHE A 110 3.24 -2.31 10.57
N MET A 111 2.23 -3.05 10.10
CA MET A 111 2.36 -3.87 8.89
C MET A 111 2.70 -3.03 7.65
N THR A 112 2.11 -1.84 7.48
CA THR A 112 2.46 -0.98 6.32
C THR A 112 3.90 -0.46 6.41
N VAL A 113 4.40 -0.16 7.62
CA VAL A 113 5.82 0.15 7.86
C VAL A 113 6.71 -1.02 7.47
N VAL A 114 6.38 -2.24 7.90
CA VAL A 114 7.13 -3.45 7.54
C VAL A 114 7.16 -3.63 6.02
N ALA A 115 6.03 -3.45 5.33
CA ALA A 115 5.99 -3.53 3.87
C ALA A 115 6.90 -2.50 3.20
N ALA A 116 6.90 -1.24 3.67
CA ALA A 116 7.77 -0.21 3.14
C ALA A 116 9.26 -0.55 3.32
N VAL A 117 9.62 -1.09 4.49
CA VAL A 117 10.99 -1.54 4.79
C VAL A 117 11.39 -2.72 3.90
N LEU A 118 10.51 -3.69 3.70
CA LEU A 118 10.77 -4.83 2.80
C LEU A 118 11.02 -4.37 1.36
N PHE A 119 10.21 -3.42 0.87
CA PHE A 119 10.42 -2.80 -0.44
C PHE A 119 11.78 -2.13 -0.54
N ALA A 120 12.08 -1.23 0.41
CA ALA A 120 13.32 -0.47 0.43
C ALA A 120 14.53 -1.40 0.48
N TYR A 121 14.53 -2.38 1.37
CA TYR A 121 15.60 -3.36 1.48
C TYR A 121 15.83 -4.12 0.17
N ASN A 122 14.76 -4.67 -0.42
CA ASN A 122 14.86 -5.47 -1.64
C ASN A 122 15.34 -4.61 -2.82
N MET A 123 14.86 -3.37 -2.92
CA MET A 123 15.21 -2.45 -4.00
C MET A 123 16.65 -1.93 -3.86
N LEU A 124 17.05 -1.49 -2.67
CA LEU A 124 18.42 -1.00 -2.42
C LEU A 124 19.47 -2.09 -2.65
N LYS A 125 19.15 -3.36 -2.41
CA LYS A 125 20.03 -4.49 -2.74
C LYS A 125 20.06 -4.84 -4.24
N THR A 126 19.03 -4.43 -4.98
CA THR A 126 18.88 -4.73 -6.40
C THR A 126 19.55 -3.68 -7.28
N ILE A 127 19.36 -2.40 -6.96
CA ILE A 127 19.94 -1.29 -7.71
C ILE A 127 21.42 -1.20 -7.38
N LYS A 128 22.26 -1.31 -8.40
CA LYS A 128 23.71 -1.10 -8.30
C LYS A 128 24.08 0.18 -9.05
N PRO A 129 25.07 0.95 -8.56
CA PRO A 129 25.66 2.00 -9.36
C PRO A 129 26.21 1.38 -10.65
N VAL A 130 25.83 1.98 -11.78
CA VAL A 130 26.29 1.61 -13.12
C VAL A 130 27.61 2.33 -13.39
#